data_AF-A0A6P0UME9-F1
#
_entry.id   AF-A0A6P0UME9-F1
#
_cell.length_a   1.000
_cell.length_b   1.000
_cell.length_c   1.000
_cell.angle_alpha   90.00
_cell.angle_beta   90.00
_cell.angle_gamma   90.00
#
_symmetry.space_group_name_H-M   'P 1'
#
loop_
_entity.id
_entity.type
_entity.pdbx_description
1 polymer ?
#
loop_
_entity_poly.entity_id
_entity_poly.type
_entity_poly.pdbx_seq_one_letter_code
_entity_poly.pdbx_strand_id
1 'polypeptide(L)'
;MNTSDLKDIWNKYDEKLEANWALNYRILKEIKMDKVQSAVRKIKTGGIIWIVIQHLIGIFLISTAITHYERPQILIPTIMLAVLTYITAFWGSHNMGLILKVDYNEPVTRIQENIQKLKLSKLKNYRFIFIFSHLYFWLGVIVLLKIDVLILWQNSPLFVIIQSLFVLAYFPFALWIIRKYSSKKPKSRFWKALEKDSLLTEDSVGKNINDALGFLEEIEEFKKEN
;
A
#
# COMPACT_ATOMS: atom_id res chain seq x y z
N MET A 1 57.93 29.96 -11.69
CA MET A 1 56.49 29.82 -11.39
C MET A 1 56.31 30.13 -9.92
N ASN A 2 55.61 31.21 -9.58
CA ASN A 2 55.50 31.66 -8.20
C ASN A 2 54.46 30.82 -7.45
N THR A 3 54.67 30.59 -6.15
CA THR A 3 53.74 29.88 -5.28
C THR A 3 52.38 30.57 -5.16
N SER A 4 52.30 31.88 -5.44
CA SER A 4 51.04 32.62 -5.55
C SER A 4 50.23 32.17 -6.77
N ASP A 5 50.87 32.01 -7.92
CA ASP A 5 50.20 31.64 -9.18
C ASP A 5 49.60 30.24 -9.09
N LEU A 6 50.29 29.32 -8.40
CA LEU A 6 49.83 27.97 -8.13
C LEU A 6 48.59 27.94 -7.22
N LYS A 7 48.54 28.82 -6.21
CA LYS A 7 47.36 28.96 -5.33
C LYS A 7 46.15 29.53 -6.08
N ASP A 8 46.35 30.54 -6.91
CA ASP A 8 45.26 31.15 -7.70
C ASP A 8 44.69 30.18 -8.73
N ILE A 9 45.55 29.38 -9.37
CA ILE A 9 45.11 28.30 -10.26
C ILE A 9 44.29 27.28 -9.47
N TRP A 10 44.77 26.86 -8.30
CA TRP A 10 44.11 25.85 -7.48
C TRP A 10 42.72 26.31 -7.00
N ASN A 11 42.62 27.55 -6.50
CA ASN A 11 41.34 28.14 -6.07
C ASN A 11 40.32 28.24 -7.24
N LYS A 12 40.77 28.63 -8.43
CA LYS A 12 39.91 28.67 -9.62
C LYS A 12 39.42 27.29 -10.05
N TYR A 13 40.26 26.26 -9.90
CA TYR A 13 39.86 24.88 -10.15
C TYR A 13 38.87 24.38 -9.10
N ASP A 14 39.05 24.76 -7.83
CA ASP A 14 38.16 24.41 -6.73
C ASP A 14 36.78 25.05 -6.91
N GLU A 15 36.72 26.35 -7.19
CA GLU A 15 35.46 27.05 -7.52
C GLU A 15 34.72 26.42 -8.71
N LYS A 16 35.47 26.04 -9.75
CA LYS A 16 34.89 25.37 -10.93
C LYS A 16 34.39 23.96 -10.60
N LEU A 17 35.08 23.24 -9.71
CA LEU A 17 34.68 21.92 -9.24
C LEU A 17 33.41 22.01 -8.40
N GLU A 18 33.35 22.93 -7.45
CA GLU A 18 32.15 23.21 -6.63
C GLU A 18 30.95 23.62 -7.50
N ALA A 19 31.16 24.51 -8.47
CA ALA A 19 30.11 24.94 -9.39
C ALA A 19 29.58 23.79 -10.25
N ASN A 20 30.47 22.94 -10.78
CA ASN A 20 30.08 21.75 -11.54
C ASN A 20 29.34 20.73 -10.65
N TRP A 21 29.79 20.52 -9.42
CA TRP A 21 29.11 19.62 -8.49
C TRP A 21 27.71 20.14 -8.14
N ALA A 22 27.58 21.43 -7.81
CA ALA A 22 26.30 22.04 -7.49
C ALA A 22 25.31 21.98 -8.66
N LEU A 23 25.80 22.15 -9.90
CA LEU A 23 25.02 21.99 -11.12
C LEU A 23 24.57 20.54 -11.31
N ASN A 24 25.50 19.58 -11.19
CA ASN A 24 25.19 18.15 -11.34
C ASN A 24 24.19 17.68 -10.27
N TYR A 25 24.37 18.11 -9.02
CA TYR A 25 23.43 17.83 -7.93
C TYR A 25 22.03 18.38 -8.25
N ARG A 26 21.95 19.62 -8.75
CA ARG A 26 20.66 20.24 -9.12
C ARG A 26 19.96 19.47 -10.23
N ILE A 27 20.67 19.12 -11.30
CA ILE A 27 20.13 18.34 -12.43
C ILE A 27 19.67 16.96 -11.96
N LEU A 28 20.50 16.26 -11.18
CA LEU A 28 20.15 14.94 -10.64
C LEU A 28 18.90 15.03 -9.76
N LYS A 29 18.87 16.00 -8.84
CA LYS A 29 17.73 16.23 -7.95
C LYS A 29 16.45 16.47 -8.74
N GLU A 30 16.48 17.31 -9.78
CA GLU A 30 15.32 17.61 -10.62
C GLU A 30 14.82 16.37 -11.36
N ILE A 31 15.70 15.66 -12.07
CA ILE A 31 15.36 14.44 -12.81
C ILE A 31 14.77 13.37 -11.89
N LYS A 32 15.38 13.17 -10.72
CA LYS A 32 14.92 12.15 -9.76
C LYS A 32 13.62 12.57 -9.07
N MET A 33 13.46 13.86 -8.75
CA MET A 33 12.22 14.37 -8.15
C MET A 33 11.03 14.22 -9.10
N ASP A 34 11.22 14.45 -10.40
CA ASP A 34 10.19 14.20 -11.41
C ASP A 34 9.76 12.72 -11.44
N LYS A 35 10.73 11.80 -11.31
CA LYS A 35 10.44 10.36 -11.21
C LYS A 35 9.69 10.00 -9.93
N VAL A 36 10.05 10.60 -8.80
CA VAL A 36 9.33 10.47 -7.52
C VAL A 36 7.88 10.94 -7.69
N GLN A 37 7.66 12.13 -8.23
CA GLN A 37 6.33 12.67 -8.49
C GLN A 37 5.51 11.76 -9.41
N SER A 38 6.10 11.26 -10.48
CA SER A 38 5.44 10.32 -11.41
C SER A 38 5.02 9.02 -10.71
N ALA A 39 5.90 8.45 -9.88
CA ALA A 39 5.60 7.25 -9.11
C ALA A 39 4.49 7.49 -8.08
N VAL A 40 4.55 8.60 -7.34
CA VAL A 40 3.50 9.02 -6.39
C VAL A 40 2.17 9.29 -7.09
N ARG A 41 2.19 9.88 -8.29
CA ARG A 41 0.98 10.12 -9.09
C ARG A 41 0.28 8.82 -9.47
N LYS A 42 1.02 7.78 -9.85
CA LYS A 42 0.42 6.44 -10.12
C LYS A 42 -0.25 5.87 -8.86
N ILE A 43 0.38 6.04 -7.71
CA ILE A 43 -0.19 5.61 -6.43
C ILE A 43 -1.48 6.38 -6.13
N LYS A 44 -1.49 7.69 -6.36
CA LYS A 44 -2.66 8.56 -6.20
C LYS A 44 -3.80 8.11 -7.11
N THR A 45 -3.56 7.92 -8.40
CA THR A 45 -4.60 7.50 -9.35
C THR A 45 -5.21 6.16 -8.96
N GLY A 46 -4.38 5.18 -8.60
CA GLY A 46 -4.88 3.88 -8.11
C GLY A 46 -5.69 4.01 -6.82
N GLY A 47 -5.27 4.88 -5.90
CA GLY A 47 -6.01 5.19 -4.67
C GLY A 47 -7.37 5.85 -4.93
N ILE A 48 -7.45 6.77 -5.90
CA ILE A 48 -8.72 7.43 -6.29
C ILE A 48 -9.68 6.38 -6.85
N ILE A 49 -9.22 5.56 -7.80
CA ILE A 49 -10.02 4.49 -8.41
C ILE A 49 -10.55 3.55 -7.31
N TRP A 50 -9.68 3.13 -6.39
CA TRP A 50 -10.07 2.27 -5.27
C TRP A 50 -11.15 2.90 -4.38
N ILE A 51 -10.99 4.18 -4.01
CA ILE A 51 -11.99 4.90 -3.18
C ILE A 51 -13.33 4.99 -3.91
N VAL A 52 -13.33 5.30 -5.20
CA VAL A 52 -14.55 5.38 -6.02
C VAL A 52 -15.25 4.02 -6.07
N ILE A 53 -14.52 2.93 -6.31
CA ILE A 53 -15.09 1.57 -6.33
C ILE A 53 -15.71 1.23 -4.97
N GLN A 54 -15.01 1.52 -3.87
CA GLN A 54 -15.52 1.26 -2.52
C GLN A 54 -16.80 2.05 -2.21
N HIS A 55 -16.89 3.31 -2.67
CA HIS A 55 -18.11 4.10 -2.53
C HIS A 55 -19.28 3.53 -3.33
N LEU A 56 -19.04 3.10 -4.57
CA LEU A 56 -20.08 2.46 -5.40
C LEU A 56 -20.59 1.16 -4.77
N ILE A 57 -19.68 0.34 -4.23
CA ILE A 57 -20.05 -0.87 -3.47
C ILE A 57 -20.85 -0.49 -2.23
N GLY A 58 -20.43 0.53 -1.47
CA GLY A 58 -21.15 1.00 -0.28
C GLY A 58 -22.59 1.42 -0.58
N ILE A 59 -22.81 2.17 -1.67
CA ILE A 59 -24.16 2.56 -2.13
C ILE A 59 -24.99 1.32 -2.47
N PHE A 60 -24.42 0.36 -3.19
CA PHE A 60 -25.10 -0.90 -3.51
C PHE A 60 -25.51 -1.67 -2.25
N LEU A 61 -24.64 -1.74 -1.24
CA LEU A 61 -24.92 -2.45 0.01
C LEU A 61 -26.00 -1.74 0.84
N ILE A 62 -25.99 -0.41 0.92
CA ILE A 62 -27.04 0.36 1.58
C ILE A 62 -28.39 0.12 0.89
N SER A 63 -28.43 0.20 -0.44
CA SER A 63 -29.63 -0.08 -1.23
C SER A 63 -30.14 -1.51 -1.00
N THR A 64 -29.23 -2.49 -0.95
CA THR A 64 -29.57 -3.88 -0.67
C THR A 64 -30.14 -4.07 0.74
N ALA A 65 -29.56 -3.39 1.74
CA ALA A 65 -30.04 -3.43 3.12
C ALA A 65 -31.46 -2.85 3.25
N ILE A 66 -31.73 -1.72 2.59
CA ILE A 66 -33.06 -1.09 2.59
C ILE A 66 -34.09 -1.98 1.88
N THR A 67 -33.73 -2.56 0.74
CA THR A 67 -34.66 -3.38 -0.07
C THR A 67 -34.97 -4.74 0.56
N HIS A 68 -34.10 -5.27 1.41
CA HIS A 68 -34.25 -6.59 2.03
C HIS A 68 -34.29 -6.51 3.56
N TYR A 69 -34.79 -5.40 4.13
CA TYR A 69 -34.80 -5.17 5.58
C TYR A 69 -35.60 -6.24 6.35
N GLU A 70 -36.64 -6.82 5.73
CA GLU A 70 -37.47 -7.88 6.32
C GLU A 70 -36.82 -9.27 6.26
N ARG A 71 -35.70 -9.42 5.52
CA ARG A 71 -35.01 -10.71 5.34
C ARG A 71 -33.71 -10.72 6.13
N PRO A 72 -33.72 -11.14 7.41
CA PRO A 72 -32.53 -11.10 8.27
C PRO A 72 -31.35 -11.90 7.70
N GLN A 73 -31.63 -12.98 6.96
CA GLN A 73 -30.62 -13.82 6.29
C GLN A 73 -29.76 -13.05 5.28
N ILE A 74 -30.29 -11.98 4.68
CA ILE A 74 -29.60 -11.13 3.69
C ILE A 74 -29.13 -9.84 4.37
N LEU A 75 -29.96 -9.27 5.25
CA LEU A 75 -29.68 -8.02 5.95
C LEU A 75 -28.41 -8.12 6.80
N ILE A 76 -28.25 -9.16 7.61
CA ILE A 76 -27.09 -9.31 8.51
C ILE A 76 -25.78 -9.39 7.73
N PRO A 77 -25.63 -10.28 6.70
CA PRO A 77 -24.45 -10.29 5.86
C PRO A 77 -24.19 -8.97 5.14
N THR A 78 -25.26 -8.29 4.69
CA THR A 78 -25.14 -6.99 4.01
C THR A 78 -24.56 -5.92 4.94
N ILE A 79 -25.04 -5.84 6.19
CA ILE A 79 -24.52 -4.91 7.19
C ILE A 79 -23.06 -5.22 7.52
N MET A 80 -22.72 -6.50 7.74
CA MET A 80 -21.34 -6.92 8.01
C MET A 80 -20.40 -6.56 6.86
N LEU A 81 -20.83 -6.82 5.63
CA LEU A 81 -20.07 -6.46 4.43
C LEU A 81 -19.92 -4.95 4.29
N ALA A 82 -20.97 -4.17 4.55
CA ALA A 82 -20.93 -2.72 4.51
C ALA A 82 -19.91 -2.16 5.51
N VAL A 83 -19.89 -2.68 6.74
CA VAL A 83 -18.89 -2.28 7.75
C VAL A 83 -17.47 -2.56 7.26
N LEU A 84 -17.20 -3.74 6.70
CA LEU A 84 -15.88 -4.08 6.16
C LEU A 84 -15.50 -3.17 4.97
N THR A 85 -16.42 -2.95 4.04
CA THR A 85 -16.27 -2.01 2.91
C THR A 85 -15.89 -0.62 3.41
N TYR A 86 -16.62 -0.05 4.37
CA TYR A 86 -16.31 1.28 4.91
C TYR A 86 -15.00 1.35 5.69
N ILE A 87 -14.62 0.29 6.43
CA ILE A 87 -13.30 0.22 7.06
C ILE A 87 -12.21 0.28 5.98
N THR A 88 -12.31 -0.51 4.91
CA THR A 88 -11.31 -0.48 3.82
C THR A 88 -11.30 0.85 3.05
N ALA A 89 -12.46 1.49 2.91
CA ALA A 89 -12.58 2.83 2.33
C ALA A 89 -11.92 3.91 3.20
N PHE A 90 -12.04 3.79 4.54
CA PHE A 90 -11.36 4.67 5.48
C PHE A 90 -9.84 4.55 5.35
N TRP A 91 -9.29 3.32 5.31
CA TRP A 91 -7.86 3.11 5.06
C TRP A 91 -7.40 3.67 3.72
N GLY A 92 -8.21 3.50 2.66
CA GLY A 92 -7.96 4.11 1.36
C GLY A 92 -7.87 5.64 1.42
N SER A 93 -8.83 6.27 2.11
CA SER A 93 -8.91 7.71 2.29
C SER A 93 -7.78 8.25 3.17
N HIS A 94 -7.41 7.55 4.23
CA HIS A 94 -6.27 7.89 5.08
C HIS A 94 -4.95 7.84 4.28
N ASN A 95 -4.75 6.80 3.47
CA ASN A 95 -3.60 6.71 2.57
C ASN A 95 -3.57 7.85 1.55
N MET A 96 -4.74 8.25 1.03
CA MET A 96 -4.85 9.41 0.15
C MET A 96 -4.43 10.71 0.88
N GLY A 97 -4.86 10.88 2.12
CA GLY A 97 -4.46 12.00 2.96
C GLY A 97 -2.94 12.06 3.20
N LEU A 98 -2.27 10.91 3.36
CA LEU A 98 -0.81 10.85 3.46
C LEU A 98 -0.14 11.27 2.14
N ILE A 99 -0.66 10.83 0.99
CA ILE A 99 -0.13 11.19 -0.34
C ILE A 99 -0.26 12.69 -0.60
N LEU A 100 -1.40 13.29 -0.24
CA LEU A 100 -1.65 14.72 -0.46
C LEU A 100 -0.81 15.63 0.43
N LYS A 101 -0.25 15.11 1.52
CA LYS A 101 0.65 15.84 2.43
C LYS A 101 2.11 15.84 1.99
N VAL A 102 2.46 15.13 0.92
CA VAL A 102 3.84 15.12 0.41
C VAL A 102 4.11 16.46 -0.28
N ASP A 103 4.90 17.31 0.38
CA ASP A 103 5.44 18.53 -0.23
C ASP A 103 6.83 18.20 -0.82
N TYR A 104 6.95 18.37 -2.14
CA TYR A 104 8.19 18.06 -2.88
C TYR A 104 9.27 19.15 -2.74
N ASN A 105 8.94 20.28 -2.09
CA ASN A 105 9.90 21.34 -1.77
C ASN A 105 10.62 21.10 -0.44
N GLU A 106 10.16 20.13 0.36
CA GLU A 106 10.81 19.77 1.63
C GLU A 106 12.19 19.10 1.42
N PRO A 107 13.01 19.02 2.48
CA PRO A 107 14.22 18.20 2.45
C PRO A 107 13.93 16.75 2.03
N VAL A 108 14.83 16.16 1.25
CA VAL A 108 14.71 14.78 0.73
C VAL A 108 14.38 13.77 1.83
N THR A 109 15.01 13.92 3.00
CA THR A 109 14.77 13.07 4.18
C THR A 109 13.33 13.14 4.68
N ARG A 110 12.69 14.32 4.62
CA ARG A 110 11.30 14.49 5.02
C ARG A 110 10.33 13.85 4.02
N ILE A 111 10.63 13.94 2.73
CA ILE A 111 9.87 13.27 1.68
C ILE A 111 9.98 11.74 1.86
N GLN A 112 11.18 11.21 2.12
CA GLN A 112 11.40 9.79 2.43
C GLN A 112 10.57 9.36 3.64
N GLU A 113 10.60 10.11 4.75
CA GLU A 113 9.79 9.82 5.94
C GLU A 113 8.29 9.74 5.62
N ASN A 114 7.78 10.67 4.81
CA ASN A 114 6.37 10.70 4.42
C ASN A 114 5.99 9.50 3.55
N ILE A 115 6.84 9.13 2.58
CA ILE A 115 6.64 7.94 1.74
C ILE A 115 6.77 6.65 2.55
N GLN A 116 7.67 6.59 3.53
CA GLN A 116 7.82 5.45 4.45
C GLN A 116 6.57 5.27 5.32
N LYS A 117 5.98 6.36 5.83
CA LYS A 117 4.70 6.31 6.56
C LYS A 117 3.57 5.78 5.68
N LEU A 118 3.51 6.21 4.42
CA LEU A 118 2.55 5.69 3.44
C LEU A 118 2.76 4.18 3.20
N LYS A 119 4.01 3.74 3.04
CA LYS A 119 4.37 2.32 2.90
C LYS A 119 3.85 1.48 4.07
N LEU A 120 4.15 1.90 5.30
CA LEU A 120 3.71 1.19 6.50
C LEU A 120 2.18 1.17 6.63
N SER A 121 1.51 2.27 6.32
CA SER A 121 0.04 2.35 6.36
C SER A 121 -0.62 1.43 5.33
N LYS A 122 -0.09 1.39 4.10
CA LYS A 122 -0.55 0.45 3.07
C LYS A 122 -0.30 -1.00 3.44
N LEU A 123 0.86 -1.31 4.02
CA LEU A 123 1.16 -2.66 4.51
C LEU A 123 0.15 -3.12 5.56
N LYS A 124 -0.20 -2.25 6.52
CA LYS A 124 -1.24 -2.52 7.51
C LYS A 124 -2.59 -2.78 6.85
N ASN A 125 -2.97 -1.96 5.87
CA ASN A 125 -4.21 -2.14 5.13
C ASN A 125 -4.25 -3.47 4.35
N TYR A 126 -3.18 -3.83 3.62
CA TYR A 126 -3.11 -5.11 2.91
C TYR A 126 -3.16 -6.31 3.84
N ARG A 127 -2.48 -6.25 4.99
CA ARG A 127 -2.56 -7.30 6.01
C ARG A 127 -3.97 -7.43 6.60
N PHE A 128 -4.65 -6.31 6.85
CA PHE A 128 -6.04 -6.32 7.28
C PHE A 128 -6.95 -6.96 6.23
N ILE A 129 -6.87 -6.53 4.97
CA ILE A 129 -7.66 -7.09 3.87
C ILE A 129 -7.37 -8.59 3.71
N PHE A 130 -6.12 -9.02 3.82
CA PHE A 130 -5.75 -10.43 3.72
C PHE A 130 -6.41 -11.28 4.83
N ILE A 131 -6.34 -10.84 6.09
CA ILE A 131 -6.96 -11.54 7.23
C ILE A 131 -8.47 -11.69 7.03
N PHE A 132 -9.14 -10.63 6.57
CA PHE A 132 -10.59 -10.62 6.38
C PHE A 132 -11.04 -11.04 4.97
N SER A 133 -10.11 -11.42 4.08
CA SER A 133 -10.41 -11.66 2.66
C SER A 133 -11.43 -12.78 2.45
N HIS A 134 -11.27 -13.87 3.20
CA HIS A 134 -12.18 -15.01 3.13
C HIS A 134 -13.59 -14.66 3.61
N LEU A 135 -13.70 -13.92 4.73
CA LEU A 135 -14.98 -13.43 5.23
C LEU A 135 -15.63 -12.46 4.23
N TYR A 136 -14.85 -11.51 3.70
CA TYR A 136 -15.30 -10.54 2.70
C TYR A 136 -15.84 -11.23 1.44
N PHE A 137 -15.14 -12.25 0.94
CA PHE A 137 -15.56 -13.03 -0.22
C PHE A 137 -16.92 -13.71 -0.01
N TRP A 138 -17.09 -14.46 1.09
CA TRP A 138 -18.33 -15.19 1.35
C TRP A 138 -19.52 -14.28 1.64
N LEU A 139 -19.30 -13.19 2.39
CA LEU A 139 -20.34 -12.17 2.58
C LEU A 139 -20.76 -11.58 1.22
N GLY A 140 -19.80 -11.30 0.33
CA GLY A 140 -20.08 -10.85 -1.02
C GLY A 140 -20.92 -11.85 -1.82
N VAL A 141 -20.57 -13.14 -1.79
CA VAL A 141 -21.32 -14.20 -2.47
C VAL A 141 -22.76 -14.28 -1.95
N ILE A 142 -22.97 -14.26 -0.62
CA ILE A 142 -24.29 -14.33 -0.02
C ILE A 142 -25.17 -13.15 -0.45
N VAL A 143 -24.61 -11.92 -0.41
CA VAL A 143 -25.35 -10.70 -0.74
C VAL A 143 -25.63 -10.60 -2.24
N LEU A 144 -24.65 -10.89 -3.10
CA LEU A 144 -24.79 -10.78 -4.56
C LEU A 144 -25.72 -11.82 -5.15
N LEU A 145 -25.62 -13.08 -4.69
CA LEU A 145 -26.47 -14.17 -5.16
C LEU A 145 -27.77 -14.30 -4.37
N LYS A 146 -27.99 -13.44 -3.36
CA LYS A 146 -29.16 -13.44 -2.47
C LYS A 146 -29.43 -14.83 -1.88
N ILE A 147 -28.36 -15.49 -1.43
CA ILE A 147 -28.44 -16.85 -0.86
C ILE A 147 -29.16 -16.77 0.48
N ASP A 148 -30.23 -17.54 0.60
CA ASP A 148 -30.88 -17.75 1.89
C ASP A 148 -30.03 -18.74 2.72
N VAL A 149 -29.37 -18.21 3.75
CA VAL A 149 -28.49 -18.97 4.64
C VAL A 149 -29.27 -20.02 5.45
N LEU A 150 -30.55 -19.79 5.73
CA LEU A 150 -31.40 -20.76 6.43
C LEU A 150 -31.76 -21.93 5.53
N ILE A 151 -32.09 -21.69 4.26
CA ILE A 151 -32.32 -22.76 3.28
C ILE A 151 -31.03 -23.56 3.06
N LEU A 152 -29.87 -22.88 3.00
CA LEU A 152 -28.58 -23.54 2.89
C LEU A 152 -28.28 -24.42 4.10
N TRP A 153 -28.64 -23.97 5.31
CA TRP A 153 -28.52 -24.75 6.54
C TRP A 153 -29.43 -25.98 6.54
N GLN A 154 -30.66 -25.85 6.06
CA GLN A 154 -31.62 -26.96 5.99
C GLN A 154 -31.22 -28.01 4.94
N ASN A 155 -30.82 -27.57 3.74
CA ASN A 155 -30.52 -28.46 2.63
C ASN A 155 -29.09 -29.00 2.65
N SER A 156 -28.15 -28.28 3.27
CA SER A 156 -26.72 -28.61 3.24
C SER A 156 -26.01 -28.13 4.51
N PRO A 157 -26.39 -28.64 5.71
CA PRO A 157 -25.79 -28.21 6.97
C PRO A 157 -24.28 -28.47 7.01
N LEU A 158 -23.81 -29.59 6.41
CA LEU A 158 -22.38 -29.89 6.30
C LEU A 158 -21.59 -28.81 5.58
N PHE A 159 -22.17 -28.21 4.52
CA PHE A 159 -21.51 -27.11 3.80
C PHE A 159 -21.33 -25.89 4.71
N VAL A 160 -22.39 -25.49 5.44
CA VAL A 160 -22.31 -24.35 6.36
C VAL A 160 -21.32 -24.59 7.50
N ILE A 161 -21.29 -25.81 8.05
CA ILE A 161 -20.34 -26.20 9.10
C ILE A 161 -18.90 -26.13 8.57
N ILE A 162 -18.63 -26.69 7.38
CA ILE A 162 -17.30 -26.66 6.78
C ILE A 162 -16.84 -25.23 6.51
N GLN A 163 -17.70 -24.38 5.93
CA GLN A 163 -17.35 -22.98 5.69
C GLN A 163 -17.11 -22.21 6.99
N SER A 164 -17.92 -22.45 8.02
CA SER A 164 -17.75 -21.82 9.33
C SER A 164 -16.43 -22.24 9.99
N LEU A 165 -16.08 -23.53 9.93
CA LEU A 165 -14.80 -24.04 10.39
C LEU A 165 -13.64 -23.47 9.57
N PHE A 166 -13.81 -23.31 8.25
CA PHE A 166 -12.80 -22.73 7.40
C PHE A 166 -12.57 -21.25 7.71
N VAL A 167 -13.61 -20.46 7.97
CA VAL A 167 -13.48 -19.06 8.44
C VAL A 167 -12.68 -19.01 9.75
N LEU A 168 -13.01 -19.89 10.71
CA LEU A 168 -12.32 -19.97 12.00
C LEU A 168 -10.87 -20.42 11.86
N ALA A 169 -10.56 -21.34 10.94
CA ALA A 169 -9.21 -21.82 10.68
C ALA A 169 -8.39 -20.85 9.82
N TYR A 170 -9.04 -20.10 8.93
CA TYR A 170 -8.40 -19.14 8.04
C TYR A 170 -7.79 -17.98 8.83
N PHE A 171 -8.46 -17.52 9.88
CA PHE A 171 -7.96 -16.40 10.69
C PHE A 171 -6.58 -16.66 11.34
N PRO A 172 -6.36 -17.75 12.12
CA PRO A 172 -5.04 -18.08 12.65
C PRO A 172 -4.04 -18.43 11.54
N PHE A 173 -4.50 -19.05 10.44
CA PHE A 173 -3.64 -19.33 9.28
C PHE A 173 -3.11 -18.06 8.62
N ALA A 174 -3.98 -17.06 8.40
CA ALA A 174 -3.60 -15.76 7.83
C ALA A 174 -2.63 -15.01 8.76
N LEU A 175 -2.88 -15.05 10.08
CA LEU A 175 -1.96 -14.47 11.07
C LEU A 175 -0.60 -15.19 11.08
N TRP A 176 -0.59 -16.52 10.97
CA TRP A 176 0.63 -17.30 10.88
C TRP A 176 1.44 -16.93 9.63
N ILE A 177 0.79 -16.78 8.48
CA ILE A 177 1.42 -16.32 7.24
C ILE A 177 2.04 -14.93 7.45
N ILE A 178 1.28 -13.96 8.00
CA ILE A 178 1.77 -12.60 8.23
C ILE A 178 2.99 -12.60 9.18
N ARG A 179 2.93 -13.39 10.26
CA ARG A 179 4.06 -13.54 11.20
C ARG A 179 5.27 -14.17 10.52
N LYS A 180 5.06 -15.15 9.64
CA LYS A 180 6.14 -15.80 8.90
C LYS A 180 6.85 -14.82 7.97
N TYR A 181 6.11 -13.98 7.26
CA TYR A 181 6.67 -12.92 6.43
C TYR A 181 7.37 -11.81 7.23
N SER A 182 6.90 -11.54 8.44
CA SER A 182 7.55 -10.57 9.33
C SER A 182 8.85 -11.11 9.96
N SER A 183 9.12 -12.41 9.88
CA SER A 183 10.32 -13.04 10.43
C SER A 183 11.49 -13.00 9.45
N LYS A 184 12.68 -12.61 9.93
CA LYS A 184 13.86 -12.28 9.11
C LYS A 184 14.20 -13.38 8.08
N LYS A 185 14.21 -12.99 6.80
CA LYS A 185 14.69 -13.67 5.58
C LYS A 185 14.26 -15.15 5.45
N PRO A 186 13.23 -15.47 4.65
CA PRO A 186 12.84 -16.85 4.41
C PRO A 186 13.97 -17.65 3.74
N LYS A 187 14.40 -18.74 4.37
CA LYS A 187 15.46 -19.63 3.85
C LYS A 187 15.03 -20.46 2.63
N SER A 188 13.72 -20.70 2.45
CA SER A 188 13.18 -21.57 1.40
C SER A 188 12.85 -20.80 0.10
N ARG A 189 13.11 -21.44 -1.06
CA ARG A 189 12.84 -20.87 -2.39
C ARG A 189 11.37 -20.54 -2.62
N PHE A 190 10.46 -21.36 -2.10
CA PHE A 190 9.02 -21.13 -2.19
C PHE A 190 8.63 -19.80 -1.53
N TRP A 191 9.08 -19.58 -0.30
CA TRP A 191 8.77 -18.36 0.45
C TRP A 191 9.43 -17.11 -0.14
N LYS A 192 10.62 -17.23 -0.75
CA LYS A 192 11.24 -16.11 -1.48
C LYS A 192 10.48 -15.74 -2.75
N ALA A 193 10.00 -16.74 -3.51
CA ALA A 193 9.18 -16.49 -4.69
C ALA A 193 7.85 -15.84 -4.30
N LEU A 194 7.22 -16.35 -3.24
CA LEU A 194 5.95 -15.83 -2.75
C LEU A 194 6.12 -14.43 -2.12
N GLU A 195 7.24 -14.13 -1.46
CA GLU A 195 7.58 -12.80 -0.94
C GLU A 195 7.73 -11.74 -2.04
N LYS A 196 8.36 -12.09 -3.16
CA LYS A 196 8.60 -11.17 -4.28
C LYS A 196 7.30 -10.61 -4.87
N ASP A 197 6.25 -11.44 -4.93
CA ASP A 197 4.98 -11.10 -5.57
C ASP A 197 3.83 -10.84 -4.57
N SER A 198 4.05 -11.03 -3.27
CA SER A 198 3.00 -10.94 -2.24
C SER A 198 2.89 -9.53 -1.67
N LEU A 199 1.73 -8.88 -1.71
CA LEU A 199 1.44 -7.56 -1.12
C LEU A 199 1.59 -7.45 0.42
N LEU A 200 2.11 -8.48 1.09
CA LEU A 200 2.17 -8.61 2.55
C LEU A 200 3.55 -8.29 3.17
N THR A 201 4.55 -7.98 2.35
CA THR A 201 5.93 -7.67 2.77
C THR A 201 6.28 -6.22 2.46
N GLU A 202 7.28 -5.67 3.15
CA GLU A 202 7.72 -4.30 2.89
C GLU A 202 8.28 -4.15 1.46
N ASP A 203 8.97 -5.17 0.95
CA ASP A 203 9.61 -5.12 -0.37
C ASP A 203 8.61 -5.15 -1.54
N SER A 204 7.37 -5.55 -1.28
CA SER A 204 6.33 -5.71 -2.30
C SER A 204 5.20 -4.68 -2.19
N VAL A 205 5.16 -3.86 -1.13
CA VAL A 205 4.13 -2.82 -0.92
C VAL A 205 4.29 -1.75 -1.99
N GLY A 206 3.69 -2.02 -3.15
CA GLY A 206 3.66 -1.20 -4.35
C GLY A 206 5.04 -0.90 -4.92
N LYS A 207 5.36 -1.47 -6.09
CA LYS A 207 6.57 -1.14 -6.87
C LYS A 207 6.84 0.38 -6.93
N ASN A 208 5.80 1.18 -7.17
CA ASN A 208 5.91 2.64 -7.25
C ASN A 208 6.41 3.31 -5.94
N ILE A 209 6.13 2.74 -4.75
CA ILE A 209 6.61 3.29 -3.47
C ILE A 209 8.11 3.03 -3.33
N ASN A 210 8.55 1.81 -3.64
CA ASN A 210 9.96 1.45 -3.58
C ASN A 210 10.76 2.18 -4.66
N ASP A 211 10.22 2.35 -5.86
CA ASP A 211 10.83 3.18 -6.91
C ASP A 211 11.01 4.62 -6.41
N ALA A 212 9.98 5.21 -5.78
CA ALA A 212 10.06 6.57 -5.24
C ALA A 212 11.09 6.70 -4.12
N LEU A 213 11.16 5.74 -3.19
CA LEU A 213 12.17 5.72 -2.14
C LEU A 213 13.59 5.57 -2.71
N GLY A 214 13.78 4.68 -3.69
CA GLY A 214 15.07 4.49 -4.36
C GLY A 214 15.55 5.75 -5.08
N PHE A 215 14.67 6.47 -5.77
CA PHE A 215 15.06 7.75 -6.39
C PHE A 215 15.46 8.82 -5.36
N LEU A 216 14.87 8.83 -4.17
CA LEU A 216 15.24 9.75 -3.10
C LEU A 216 16.57 9.35 -2.45
N GLU A 217 16.81 8.05 -2.28
CA GLU A 217 18.07 7.50 -1.77
C GLU A 217 19.23 7.87 -2.71
N GLU A 218 19.07 7.75 -4.02
CA GLU A 218 20.09 8.18 -5.01
C GLU A 218 20.43 9.68 -4.89
N ILE A 219 19.46 10.55 -4.59
CA ILE A 219 19.73 11.99 -4.37
C ILE A 219 20.55 12.19 -3.08
N GLU A 220 20.27 11.39 -2.04
CA GLU A 220 20.95 11.49 -0.76
C GLU A 220 22.37 10.91 -0.80
N GLU A 221 22.58 9.80 -1.51
CA GLU A 221 23.89 9.21 -1.75
C GLU A 221 24.81 10.17 -2.51
N PHE A 222 24.33 10.78 -3.60
CA PHE A 222 25.11 11.77 -4.34
C PHE A 222 25.50 12.99 -3.49
N LYS A 223 24.65 13.35 -2.51
CA LYS A 223 24.95 14.43 -1.57
C LYS A 223 26.02 14.03 -0.53
N LYS A 224 26.16 12.74 -0.21
CA LYS A 224 27.12 12.19 0.76
C LYS A 224 28.48 11.85 0.16
N GLU A 225 28.57 11.65 -1.15
CA GLU A 225 29.82 11.36 -1.87
C GLU A 225 30.77 12.58 -1.99
N ASN A 226 30.39 13.74 -1.45
CA ASN A 226 31.17 14.98 -1.38
C ASN A 226 31.10 15.55 0.04
#